data_AF-A0A1F7U3N3-F1
#
_entry.id   AF-A0A1F7U3N3-F1
#
_cell.length_a   1.000
_cell.length_b   1.000
_cell.length_c   1.000
_cell.angle_alpha   90.00
_cell.angle_beta   90.00
_cell.angle_gamma   90.00
#
_symmetry.space_group_name_H-M   'P 1'
#
loop_
_entity.id
_entity.type
_entity.pdbx_description
1 polymer ?
#
loop_
_entity_poly.entity_id
_entity_poly.type
_entity_poly.pdbx_seq_one_letter_code
_entity_poly.pdbx_strand_id
1 'polypeptide(L)'
;MSSNERRGGAGEPPKEALEAKKYDREAWEKMRQSDYSPFLTFQEAQKMGVPEAEIRAFVMRIAEVRAGEGDPEFVERFLNSTGFGAAEERRELLARAGEKKKELEALEKKAWEKREAPGEVVELDASASFAELAEKLAADEELQDIFQAELQKRFPDCADEVERFLGPDGAGKNVLEFFDFMGVDPEDIEIFLPIRFRRREDDK
;
A
#
# COMPACT_ATOMS: atom_id res chain seq x y z
N MET A 1 -17.74 54.36 60.29
CA MET A 1 -18.05 53.29 59.31
C MET A 1 -16.77 53.02 58.54
N SER A 2 -16.11 51.91 58.84
CA SER A 2 -14.90 51.44 58.15
C SER A 2 -15.27 50.77 56.84
N SER A 3 -14.51 51.01 55.77
CA SER A 3 -14.02 50.01 54.81
C SER A 3 -13.05 50.71 53.85
N ASN A 4 -11.74 50.56 54.04
CA ASN A 4 -10.84 49.48 53.61
C ASN A 4 -10.35 49.66 52.16
N GLU A 5 -9.13 50.18 52.05
CA GLU A 5 -8.24 50.01 50.92
C GLU A 5 -8.09 48.52 50.58
N ARG A 6 -8.16 48.14 49.30
CA ARG A 6 -7.49 46.93 48.79
C ARG A 6 -7.36 46.94 47.26
N ARG A 7 -6.09 46.90 46.84
CA ARG A 7 -5.51 46.06 45.78
C ARG A 7 -6.15 46.09 44.39
N GLY A 8 -5.49 46.83 43.49
CA GLY A 8 -5.42 46.52 42.06
C GLY A 8 -3.96 46.30 41.68
N GLY A 9 -3.34 45.23 42.20
CA GLY A 9 -2.01 44.82 41.74
C GLY A 9 -2.11 44.37 40.29
N ALA A 10 -1.34 45.01 39.42
CA ALA A 10 -1.05 44.51 38.09
C ALA A 10 -0.35 43.15 38.26
N GLY A 11 -1.14 42.08 38.25
CA GLY A 11 -0.63 40.73 38.09
C GLY A 11 -0.15 40.61 36.66
N GLU A 12 1.16 40.69 36.45
CA GLU A 12 1.78 40.02 35.31
C GLU A 12 1.18 38.61 35.22
N PRO A 13 0.78 38.14 34.03
CA PRO A 13 0.38 36.75 33.89
C PRO A 13 1.54 35.89 34.39
N PRO A 14 1.31 34.87 35.25
CA PRO A 14 2.38 34.04 35.74
C PRO A 14 3.11 33.48 34.51
N LYS A 15 4.39 33.84 34.39
CA LYS A 15 5.39 33.17 33.55
C LYS A 15 5.67 31.77 34.11
N GLU A 16 4.62 31.04 34.46
CA GLU A 16 4.66 29.59 34.55
C GLU A 16 4.70 29.09 33.12
N ALA A 17 5.92 29.12 32.59
CA ALA A 17 6.50 28.00 31.87
C ALA A 17 5.47 26.93 31.45
N LEU A 18 4.76 27.21 30.36
CA LEU A 18 4.44 26.18 29.38
C LEU A 18 5.78 25.69 28.82
N GLU A 19 6.54 24.96 29.65
CA GLU A 19 7.45 23.96 29.12
C GLU A 19 6.55 23.05 28.30
N ALA A 20 6.55 23.25 26.98
CA ALA A 20 6.14 22.23 26.06
C ALA A 20 6.87 20.97 26.53
N LYS A 21 6.15 20.04 27.19
CA LYS A 21 6.70 18.73 27.52
C LYS A 21 7.31 18.25 26.22
N LYS A 22 8.64 18.24 26.14
CA LYS A 22 9.34 17.67 25.01
C LYS A 22 9.01 16.20 25.10
N TYR A 23 8.02 15.77 24.32
CA TYR A 23 7.74 14.36 24.15
C TYR A 23 8.98 13.72 23.52
N ASP A 24 9.15 12.42 23.74
CA ASP A 24 10.26 11.69 23.15
C ASP A 24 10.04 11.56 21.63
N ARG A 25 10.64 12.49 20.88
CA ARG A 25 10.54 12.54 19.43
C ARG A 25 11.22 11.36 18.75
N GLU A 26 12.27 10.81 19.35
CA GLU A 26 12.98 9.66 18.78
C GLU A 26 12.14 8.39 18.94
N ALA A 27 11.54 8.20 20.12
CA ALA A 27 10.59 7.11 20.34
C ALA A 27 9.36 7.24 19.43
N TRP A 28 8.87 8.46 19.20
CA TRP A 28 7.76 8.71 18.26
C TRP A 28 8.13 8.33 16.83
N GLU A 29 9.33 8.69 16.36
CA GLU A 29 9.76 8.31 15.00
C GLU A 29 9.94 6.82 14.82
N LYS A 30 10.54 6.14 15.79
CA LYS A 30 10.67 4.69 15.75
C LYS A 30 9.31 4.00 15.70
N MET A 31 8.34 4.50 16.46
CA MET A 31 6.99 3.95 16.49
C MET A 31 6.26 4.16 15.17
N ARG A 32 6.37 5.34 14.57
CA ARG A 32 5.75 5.63 13.25
C ARG A 32 6.31 4.82 12.10
N GLN A 33 7.55 4.37 12.21
CA GLN A 33 8.24 3.56 11.20
C GLN A 33 8.10 2.05 11.43
N SER A 34 7.58 1.65 12.58
CA SER A 34 7.41 0.24 12.93
C SER A 34 6.12 -0.34 12.35
N ASP A 35 6.07 -1.67 12.20
CA ASP A 35 4.89 -2.43 11.76
C ASP A 35 3.77 -2.50 12.81
N TYR A 36 3.81 -1.62 13.82
CA TYR A 36 2.76 -1.55 14.84
C TYR A 36 1.42 -1.13 14.22
N SER A 37 0.35 -1.68 14.79
CA SER A 37 -1.02 -1.31 14.42
C SER A 37 -1.20 0.21 14.47
N PRO A 38 -1.70 0.87 13.40
CA PRO A 38 -1.92 2.31 13.38
C PRO A 38 -2.82 2.82 14.51
N PHE A 39 -3.75 1.99 14.99
CA PHE A 39 -4.60 2.31 16.14
C PHE A 39 -3.82 2.38 17.45
N LEU A 40 -2.88 1.45 17.66
CA LEU A 40 -2.01 1.44 18.85
C LEU A 40 -1.01 2.58 18.78
N THR A 41 -0.39 2.81 17.62
CA THR A 41 0.52 3.94 17.39
C THR A 41 -0.17 5.28 17.69
N PHE A 42 -1.43 5.44 17.28
CA PHE A 42 -2.24 6.60 17.63
C PHE A 42 -2.46 6.76 19.15
N GLN A 43 -2.87 5.69 19.83
CA GLN A 43 -3.10 5.71 21.28
C GLN A 43 -1.83 6.02 22.07
N GLU A 44 -0.69 5.45 21.67
CA GLU A 44 0.60 5.71 22.31
C GLU A 44 1.08 7.15 22.05
N ALA A 45 0.87 7.70 20.85
CA ALA A 45 1.17 9.10 20.57
C ALA A 45 0.45 10.06 21.52
N GLN A 46 -0.83 9.79 21.80
CA GLN A 46 -1.60 10.56 22.78
C GLN A 46 -1.03 10.43 24.19
N LYS A 47 -0.61 9.23 24.62
CA LYS A 47 0.00 9.00 25.94
C LYS A 47 1.36 9.68 26.09
N MET A 48 2.15 9.70 25.01
CA MET A 48 3.46 10.35 24.96
C MET A 48 3.37 11.89 24.95
N GLY A 49 2.18 12.44 24.70
CA GLY A 49 1.97 13.89 24.59
C GLY A 49 2.51 14.46 23.28
N VAL A 50 2.48 13.66 22.20
CA VAL A 50 2.82 14.13 20.85
C VAL A 50 1.87 15.27 20.45
N PRO A 51 2.35 16.36 19.82
CA PRO A 51 1.51 17.46 19.37
C PRO A 51 0.40 16.99 18.43
N GLU A 52 -0.80 17.53 18.63
CA GLU A 52 -1.99 17.15 17.88
C GLU A 52 -1.80 17.28 16.35
N ALA A 53 -1.08 18.32 15.90
CA ALA A 53 -0.76 18.52 14.49
C ALA A 53 0.07 17.37 13.90
N GLU A 54 1.01 16.79 14.67
CA GLU A 54 1.82 15.65 14.23
C GLU A 54 1.01 14.35 14.23
N ILE A 55 0.14 14.17 15.23
CA ILE A 55 -0.79 13.04 15.28
C ILE A 55 -1.76 13.10 14.10
N ARG A 56 -2.33 14.28 13.80
CA ARG A 56 -3.19 14.51 12.63
C ARG A 56 -2.46 14.13 11.35
N ALA A 57 -1.24 14.61 11.16
CA ALA A 57 -0.45 14.30 9.96
C ALA A 57 -0.20 12.79 9.81
N PHE A 58 0.10 12.09 10.91
CA PHE A 58 0.22 10.63 10.91
C PHE A 58 -1.10 9.95 10.51
N VAL A 59 -2.21 10.30 11.16
CA VAL A 59 -3.52 9.68 10.90
C VAL A 59 -3.96 9.89 9.46
N MET A 60 -3.83 11.11 8.93
CA MET A 60 -4.21 11.42 7.55
C MET A 60 -3.35 10.66 6.54
N ARG A 61 -2.02 10.56 6.78
CA ARG A 61 -1.14 9.76 5.92
C ARG A 61 -1.55 8.29 5.86
N ILE A 62 -1.88 7.68 7.01
CA ILE A 62 -2.32 6.27 7.04
C ILE A 62 -3.63 6.11 6.27
N ALA A 63 -4.58 7.04 6.44
CA ALA A 63 -5.84 7.00 5.71
C ALA A 63 -5.64 7.17 4.19
N GLU A 64 -4.73 8.04 3.75
CA GLU A 64 -4.36 8.21 2.33
C GLU A 64 -3.77 6.95 1.72
N VAL A 65 -2.85 6.28 2.43
CA VAL A 65 -2.25 5.02 1.97
C VAL A 65 -3.32 3.95 1.79
N ARG A 66 -4.17 3.74 2.81
CA ARG A 66 -5.24 2.73 2.76
C ARG A 66 -6.32 3.05 1.73
N ALA A 67 -6.58 4.32 1.47
CA ALA A 67 -7.44 4.72 0.36
C ALA A 67 -6.81 4.36 -1.00
N GLY A 68 -5.49 4.50 -1.16
CA GLY A 68 -4.76 4.07 -2.35
C GLY A 68 -4.73 2.55 -2.55
N GLU A 69 -4.87 1.77 -1.47
CA GLU A 69 -4.99 0.31 -1.50
C GLU A 69 -6.44 -0.17 -1.74
N GLY A 70 -7.42 0.75 -1.80
CA GLY A 70 -8.82 0.39 -1.99
C GLY A 70 -9.50 -0.21 -0.75
N ASP A 71 -9.10 0.21 0.46
CA ASP A 71 -9.70 -0.24 1.72
C ASP A 71 -10.60 0.83 2.39
N PRO A 72 -11.84 1.06 1.90
CA PRO A 72 -12.74 2.06 2.46
C PRO A 72 -13.19 1.74 3.90
N GLU A 73 -13.29 0.47 4.27
CA GLU A 73 -13.75 0.03 5.59
C GLU A 73 -12.71 0.36 6.66
N PHE A 74 -11.43 0.13 6.36
CA PHE A 74 -10.35 0.57 7.24
C PHE A 74 -10.35 2.09 7.38
N VAL A 75 -10.39 2.82 6.26
CA VAL A 75 -10.35 4.29 6.26
C VAL A 75 -11.46 4.86 7.13
N GLU A 76 -12.71 4.38 6.95
CA GLU A 76 -13.86 4.81 7.74
C GLU A 76 -13.66 4.52 9.23
N ARG A 77 -13.34 3.27 9.57
CA ARG A 77 -13.16 2.84 10.96
C ARG A 77 -12.02 3.61 11.64
N PHE A 78 -10.91 3.80 10.95
CA PHE A 78 -9.72 4.47 11.49
C PHE A 78 -10.00 5.95 11.74
N LEU A 79 -10.57 6.68 10.77
CA LEU A 79 -10.93 8.09 10.94
C LEU A 79 -12.03 8.29 12.00
N ASN A 80 -12.99 7.37 12.11
CA ASN A 80 -13.98 7.40 13.18
C ASN A 80 -13.38 7.17 14.56
N SER A 81 -12.42 6.23 14.68
CA SER A 81 -11.76 5.94 15.95
C SER A 81 -10.83 7.06 16.45
N THR A 82 -10.23 7.80 15.52
CA THR A 82 -9.22 8.82 15.82
C THR A 82 -9.81 10.22 15.93
N GLY A 83 -10.98 10.46 15.33
CA GLY A 83 -11.64 11.76 15.34
C GLY A 83 -11.00 12.82 14.43
N PHE A 84 -9.95 12.48 13.67
CA PHE A 84 -9.23 13.42 12.79
C PHE A 84 -9.79 13.49 11.37
N GLY A 85 -9.55 14.62 10.70
CA GLY A 85 -9.99 14.90 9.33
C GLY A 85 -11.30 15.68 9.30
N ALA A 86 -11.35 16.74 8.49
CA ALA A 86 -12.57 17.49 8.23
C ALA A 86 -13.59 16.61 7.48
N ALA A 87 -14.87 16.95 7.56
CA ALA A 87 -15.93 16.17 6.93
C ALA A 87 -15.72 15.97 5.43
N GLU A 88 -15.28 17.02 4.72
CA GLU A 88 -14.97 16.93 3.29
C GLU A 88 -13.73 16.07 3.00
N GLU A 89 -12.62 16.25 3.75
CA GLU A 89 -11.41 15.40 3.59
C GLU A 89 -11.74 13.91 3.80
N ARG A 90 -12.55 13.59 4.81
CA ARG A 90 -13.03 12.23 5.08
C ARG A 90 -13.83 11.68 3.91
N ARG A 91 -14.73 12.50 3.35
CA ARG A 91 -15.58 12.12 2.23
C ARG A 91 -14.76 11.84 0.97
N GLU A 92 -13.78 12.69 0.67
CA GLU A 92 -12.87 12.53 -0.47
C GLU A 92 -12.04 11.24 -0.35
N LEU A 93 -11.48 10.97 0.82
CA LEU A 93 -10.71 9.74 1.06
C LEU A 93 -11.56 8.47 0.92
N LEU A 94 -12.79 8.48 1.44
CA LEU A 94 -13.71 7.35 1.31
C LEU A 94 -14.17 7.15 -0.13
N ALA A 95 -14.43 8.23 -0.87
CA ALA A 95 -14.77 8.15 -2.29
C ALA A 95 -13.61 7.54 -3.09
N ARG A 96 -12.38 8.03 -2.88
CA ARG A 96 -11.18 7.50 -3.52
C ARG A 96 -10.96 6.02 -3.21
N ALA A 97 -11.08 5.63 -1.93
CA ALA A 97 -10.95 4.24 -1.50
C ALA A 97 -11.99 3.34 -2.16
N GLY A 98 -13.25 3.81 -2.24
CA GLY A 98 -14.33 3.08 -2.90
C GLY A 98 -14.17 2.96 -4.41
N GLU A 99 -13.67 3.99 -5.09
CA GLU A 99 -13.34 3.95 -6.53
C GLU A 99 -12.21 2.96 -6.79
N LYS A 100 -11.13 3.02 -5.99
CA LYS A 100 -9.99 2.11 -6.13
C LYS A 100 -10.39 0.66 -5.84
N LYS A 101 -11.24 0.41 -4.84
CA LYS A 101 -11.80 -0.94 -4.59
C LYS A 101 -12.53 -1.48 -5.81
N LYS A 102 -13.39 -0.68 -6.45
CA LYS A 102 -14.12 -1.09 -7.67
C LYS A 102 -13.19 -1.35 -8.84
N GLU A 103 -12.14 -0.54 -9.00
CA GLU A 103 -11.11 -0.75 -10.01
C GLU A 103 -10.40 -2.10 -9.81
N LEU A 104 -9.97 -2.39 -8.58
CA LEU A 104 -9.34 -3.66 -8.22
C LEU A 104 -10.28 -4.86 -8.40
N GLU A 105 -11.55 -4.75 -7.99
CA GLU A 105 -12.56 -5.80 -8.20
C GLU A 105 -12.85 -6.03 -9.69
N ALA A 106 -12.85 -4.98 -10.51
CA ALA A 106 -13.02 -5.09 -11.96
C ALA A 106 -11.80 -5.75 -12.61
N LEU A 107 -10.58 -5.42 -12.18
CA LEU A 107 -9.36 -6.07 -12.64
C LEU A 107 -9.34 -7.55 -12.24
N GLU A 108 -9.69 -7.89 -11.00
CA GLU A 108 -9.78 -9.28 -10.54
C GLU A 108 -10.83 -10.06 -11.33
N LYS A 109 -11.99 -9.45 -11.60
CA LYS A 109 -13.02 -10.07 -12.44
C LYS A 109 -12.54 -10.29 -13.87
N LYS A 110 -11.87 -9.30 -14.49
CA LYS A 110 -11.29 -9.44 -15.83
C LYS A 110 -10.21 -10.51 -15.87
N ALA A 111 -9.34 -10.56 -14.86
CA ALA A 111 -8.33 -11.60 -14.72
C ALA A 111 -8.97 -13.00 -14.66
N TRP A 112 -10.06 -13.15 -13.87
CA TRP A 112 -10.83 -14.38 -13.82
C TRP A 112 -11.49 -14.73 -15.17
N GLU A 113 -12.13 -13.76 -15.83
CA GLU A 113 -12.77 -13.96 -17.13
C GLU A 113 -11.76 -14.34 -18.22
N LYS A 114 -10.56 -13.71 -18.27
CA LYS A 114 -9.48 -14.12 -19.18
C LYS A 114 -8.93 -15.51 -18.84
N ARG A 115 -8.90 -15.90 -17.56
CA ARG A 115 -8.46 -17.24 -17.11
C ARG A 115 -9.41 -18.35 -17.59
N GLU A 116 -10.72 -18.09 -17.61
CA GLU A 116 -11.72 -19.03 -18.12
C GLU A 116 -11.97 -18.90 -19.63
N ALA A 117 -11.55 -17.80 -20.27
CA ALA A 117 -11.65 -17.62 -21.71
C ALA A 117 -10.65 -18.54 -22.45
N PRO A 118 -11.13 -19.50 -23.27
CA PRO A 118 -10.24 -20.31 -24.08
C PRO A 118 -9.60 -19.43 -25.17
N GLY A 119 -8.37 -18.94 -24.94
CA GLY A 119 -7.54 -18.34 -26.00
C GLY A 119 -6.64 -17.15 -25.63
N GLU A 120 -6.72 -16.58 -24.43
CA GLU A 120 -5.98 -15.34 -24.07
C GLU A 120 -4.87 -15.54 -23.03
N VAL A 121 -4.17 -16.68 -23.12
CA VAL A 121 -2.99 -16.96 -22.30
C VAL A 121 -1.74 -16.74 -23.15
N VAL A 122 -0.75 -16.03 -22.62
CA VAL A 122 0.54 -15.90 -23.30
C VAL A 122 1.23 -17.25 -23.29
N GLU A 123 1.35 -17.88 -24.45
CA GLU A 123 2.18 -19.07 -24.59
C GLU A 123 3.63 -18.68 -24.88
N LEU A 124 4.51 -19.04 -23.97
CA LEU A 124 5.96 -18.90 -24.08
C LEU A 124 6.61 -20.28 -24.19
N ASP A 125 7.80 -20.34 -24.80
CA ASP A 125 8.64 -21.53 -24.69
C ASP A 125 9.22 -21.62 -23.26
N ALA A 126 9.50 -22.82 -22.74
CA ALA A 126 10.17 -22.97 -21.45
C ALA A 126 11.51 -22.22 -21.36
N SER A 127 12.19 -22.01 -22.50
CA SER A 127 13.42 -21.22 -22.59
C SER A 127 13.20 -19.71 -22.78
N ALA A 128 11.95 -19.23 -22.79
CA ALA A 128 11.63 -17.83 -23.00
C ALA A 128 12.24 -16.90 -21.95
N SER A 129 12.67 -15.75 -22.43
CA SER A 129 13.26 -14.67 -21.65
C SER A 129 12.23 -13.63 -21.19
N PHE A 130 12.59 -12.82 -20.20
CA PHE A 130 11.75 -11.70 -19.78
C PHE A 130 11.52 -10.66 -20.90
N ALA A 131 12.45 -10.55 -21.86
CA ALA A 131 12.27 -9.69 -23.03
C ALA A 131 11.13 -10.19 -23.94
N GLU A 132 11.04 -11.50 -24.15
CA GLU A 132 9.94 -12.10 -24.92
C GLU A 132 8.61 -11.98 -24.17
N LEU A 133 8.62 -12.17 -22.84
CA LEU A 133 7.44 -11.90 -22.02
C LEU A 133 7.00 -10.44 -22.12
N ALA A 134 7.92 -9.49 -22.00
CA ALA A 134 7.63 -8.07 -22.11
C ALA A 134 7.04 -7.69 -23.47
N GLU A 135 7.55 -8.25 -24.57
CA GLU A 135 7.00 -8.04 -25.91
C GLU A 135 5.54 -8.53 -26.01
N LYS A 136 5.23 -9.69 -25.40
CA LYS A 136 3.87 -10.24 -25.38
C LYS A 136 2.91 -9.40 -24.54
N LEU A 137 3.35 -8.94 -23.37
CA LEU A 137 2.55 -8.06 -22.51
C LEU A 137 2.32 -6.70 -23.17
N ALA A 138 3.35 -6.11 -23.79
CA ALA A 138 3.23 -4.82 -24.47
C ALA A 138 2.29 -4.84 -25.69
N ALA A 139 2.01 -6.02 -26.25
CA ALA A 139 1.07 -6.18 -27.35
C ALA A 139 -0.40 -6.12 -26.92
N ASP A 140 -0.70 -6.27 -25.63
CA ASP A 140 -2.03 -6.25 -25.04
C ASP A 140 -2.00 -5.54 -23.68
N GLU A 141 -2.38 -4.26 -23.68
CA GLU A 141 -2.42 -3.39 -22.48
C GLU A 141 -3.26 -4.00 -21.35
N GLU A 142 -4.37 -4.67 -21.69
CA GLU A 142 -5.24 -5.30 -20.68
C GLU A 142 -4.59 -6.55 -20.08
N LEU A 143 -3.86 -7.33 -20.88
CA LEU A 143 -3.08 -8.47 -20.39
C LEU A 143 -1.92 -8.00 -19.49
N GLN A 144 -1.27 -6.89 -19.83
CA GLN A 144 -0.23 -6.28 -18.99
C GLN A 144 -0.79 -5.86 -17.63
N ASP A 145 -1.94 -5.18 -17.60
CA ASP A 145 -2.59 -4.77 -16.35
C ASP A 145 -2.96 -5.97 -15.47
N ILE A 146 -3.50 -7.03 -16.07
CA ILE A 146 -3.84 -8.28 -15.37
C ILE A 146 -2.58 -8.96 -14.82
N PHE A 147 -1.53 -9.05 -15.63
CA PHE A 147 -0.25 -9.62 -15.21
C PHE A 147 0.32 -8.88 -13.99
N GLN A 148 0.35 -7.54 -14.04
CA GLN A 148 0.86 -6.73 -12.93
C GLN A 148 0.01 -6.89 -11.66
N ALA A 149 -1.32 -6.90 -11.80
CA ALA A 149 -2.23 -7.06 -10.67
C ALA A 149 -2.05 -8.42 -9.96
N GLU A 150 -1.98 -9.52 -10.72
CA GLU A 150 -1.78 -10.85 -10.14
C GLU A 150 -0.36 -11.04 -9.61
N LEU A 151 0.66 -10.49 -10.27
CA LEU A 151 2.04 -10.52 -9.78
C LEU A 151 2.15 -9.87 -8.40
N GLN A 152 1.64 -8.66 -8.24
CA GLN A 152 1.67 -7.92 -6.97
C GLN A 152 0.85 -8.63 -5.87
N LYS A 153 -0.25 -9.30 -6.25
CA LYS A 153 -1.15 -9.99 -5.28
C LYS A 153 -0.62 -11.34 -4.83
N ARG A 154 -0.06 -12.13 -5.75
CA ARG A 154 0.27 -13.56 -5.54
C ARG A 154 1.75 -13.78 -5.29
N PHE A 155 2.59 -12.92 -5.85
CA PHE A 155 4.04 -13.02 -5.75
C PHE A 155 4.67 -11.70 -5.30
N PRO A 156 4.20 -11.09 -4.19
CA PRO A 156 4.69 -9.78 -3.75
C PRO A 156 6.20 -9.78 -3.47
N ASP A 157 6.75 -10.91 -3.03
CA ASP A 157 8.17 -11.05 -2.68
C ASP A 157 9.12 -10.99 -3.89
N CYS A 158 8.60 -11.17 -5.12
CA CYS A 158 9.39 -11.09 -6.35
C CYS A 158 8.84 -10.10 -7.38
N ALA A 159 7.78 -9.36 -7.04
CA ALA A 159 7.10 -8.47 -7.97
C ALA A 159 8.01 -7.34 -8.50
N ASP A 160 8.75 -6.68 -7.59
CA ASP A 160 9.69 -5.61 -7.94
C ASP A 160 10.82 -6.10 -8.86
N GLU A 161 11.38 -7.29 -8.60
CA GLU A 161 12.39 -7.92 -9.45
C GLU A 161 11.84 -8.25 -10.85
N VAL A 162 10.62 -8.79 -10.93
CA VAL A 162 9.97 -9.11 -12.20
C VAL A 162 9.71 -7.84 -13.00
N GLU A 163 9.18 -6.78 -12.39
CA GLU A 163 8.98 -5.49 -13.06
C GLU A 163 10.30 -4.93 -13.60
N ARG A 164 11.38 -5.04 -12.83
CA ARG A 164 12.72 -4.65 -13.28
C ARG A 164 13.17 -5.47 -14.48
N PHE A 165 12.91 -6.78 -14.49
CA PHE A 165 13.29 -7.67 -15.59
C PHE A 165 12.40 -7.55 -16.83
N LEU A 166 11.15 -7.09 -16.70
CA LEU A 166 10.36 -6.67 -17.86
C LEU A 166 10.94 -5.42 -18.55
N GLY A 167 11.79 -4.67 -17.85
CA GLY A 167 12.63 -3.61 -18.41
C GLY A 167 13.91 -4.13 -19.07
N PRO A 168 14.88 -3.23 -19.37
CA PRO A 168 16.12 -3.59 -20.07
C PRO A 168 17.01 -4.58 -19.30
N ASP A 169 16.82 -4.72 -17.98
CA ASP A 169 17.63 -5.55 -17.08
C ASP A 169 17.33 -7.06 -17.15
N GLY A 170 16.24 -7.46 -17.83
CA GLY A 170 15.86 -8.87 -18.01
C GLY A 170 16.22 -9.45 -19.37
N ALA A 171 16.87 -8.69 -20.25
CA ALA A 171 17.33 -9.20 -21.53
C ALA A 171 18.25 -10.41 -21.34
N GLY A 172 17.83 -11.57 -21.86
CA GLY A 172 18.57 -12.84 -21.76
C GLY A 172 18.40 -13.61 -20.45
N LYS A 173 17.55 -13.14 -19.51
CA LYS A 173 17.18 -13.93 -18.32
C LYS A 173 15.95 -14.76 -18.61
N ASN A 174 16.02 -16.06 -18.33
CA ASN A 174 14.90 -16.97 -18.48
C ASN A 174 13.85 -16.73 -17.38
N VAL A 175 12.58 -16.75 -17.76
CA VAL A 175 11.46 -16.47 -16.84
C VAL A 175 11.29 -17.58 -15.80
N LEU A 176 11.28 -18.85 -16.24
CA LEU A 176 11.09 -20.00 -15.36
C LEU A 176 12.27 -20.19 -14.40
N GLU A 177 13.51 -20.06 -14.87
CA GLU A 177 14.70 -20.14 -14.02
C GLU A 177 14.70 -19.07 -12.93
N PHE A 178 14.18 -17.88 -13.22
CA PHE A 178 14.03 -16.84 -12.21
C PHE A 178 13.01 -17.24 -11.14
N PHE A 179 11.82 -17.69 -11.53
CA PHE A 179 10.79 -18.06 -10.56
C PHE A 179 11.21 -19.29 -9.74
N ASP A 180 11.89 -20.27 -10.34
CA ASP A 180 12.50 -21.40 -9.65
C ASP A 180 13.55 -20.94 -8.63
N PHE A 181 14.41 -19.99 -9.00
CA PHE A 181 15.37 -19.37 -8.08
C PHE A 181 14.69 -18.65 -6.91
N MET A 182 13.52 -18.03 -7.15
CA MET A 182 12.70 -17.40 -6.11
C MET A 182 11.87 -18.40 -5.29
N GLY A 183 11.94 -19.70 -5.61
CA GLY A 183 11.20 -20.76 -4.92
C GLY A 183 9.72 -20.82 -5.28
N VAL A 184 9.33 -20.27 -6.44
CA VAL A 184 7.96 -20.30 -6.97
C VAL A 184 7.79 -21.51 -7.87
N ASP A 185 6.75 -22.31 -7.61
CA ASP A 185 6.44 -23.48 -8.43
C ASP A 185 5.96 -23.04 -9.83
N PRO A 186 6.48 -23.64 -10.92
CA PRO A 186 5.98 -23.38 -12.27
C PRO A 186 4.47 -23.53 -12.41
N GLU A 187 3.84 -24.46 -11.69
CA GLU A 187 2.39 -24.62 -11.69
C GLU A 187 1.69 -23.37 -11.13
N ASP A 188 2.23 -22.75 -10.08
CA ASP A 188 1.67 -21.50 -9.52
C ASP A 188 1.75 -20.35 -10.53
N ILE A 189 2.85 -20.26 -11.30
CA ILE A 189 2.99 -19.27 -12.36
C ILE A 189 1.87 -19.44 -13.40
N GLU A 190 1.63 -20.67 -13.87
CA GLU A 190 0.61 -20.96 -14.87
C GLU A 190 -0.83 -20.87 -14.33
N ILE A 191 -1.01 -21.06 -13.02
CA ILE A 191 -2.29 -20.96 -12.32
C ILE A 191 -2.68 -19.49 -12.14
N PHE A 192 -1.73 -18.64 -11.76
CA PHE A 192 -1.99 -17.28 -11.27
C PHE A 192 -1.63 -16.17 -12.26
N LEU A 193 -0.58 -16.33 -13.06
CA LEU A 193 -0.23 -15.36 -14.09
C LEU A 193 -0.89 -15.76 -15.42
N PRO A 194 -1.22 -14.80 -16.30
CA PRO A 194 -1.81 -15.10 -17.61
C PRO A 194 -0.74 -15.60 -18.63
N ILE A 195 0.12 -16.52 -18.19
CA ILE A 195 1.24 -17.08 -18.95
C ILE A 195 1.20 -18.60 -18.85
N ARG A 196 1.50 -19.29 -19.94
CA ARG A 196 1.77 -20.73 -19.98
C ARG A 196 3.09 -20.99 -20.67
N PHE A 197 3.81 -21.98 -20.15
CA PHE A 197 5.05 -22.41 -20.77
C PHE A 197 4.81 -23.72 -21.52
N ARG A 198 5.04 -23.70 -22.83
CA ARG A 198 5.10 -24.93 -23.60
C ARG A 198 6.29 -25.73 -23.09
N ARG A 199 6.01 -26.90 -22.52
CA ARG A 199 7.05 -27.92 -22.28
C ARG A 199 7.67 -28.25 -23.62
N ARG A 200 9.00 -28.25 -23.71
CA ARG A 200 9.69 -28.81 -24.88
C ARG A 200 9.15 -30.23 -25.04
N GLU A 201 8.61 -30.53 -26.21
CA GLU A 201 8.51 -31.93 -26.64
C GLU A 201 9.95 -32.44 -26.64
N ASP A 202 10.30 -33.24 -25.63
CA ASP A 202 11.50 -34.06 -25.72
C ASP A 202 11.37 -34.87 -27.01
N ASP A 203 12.39 -34.80 -27.88
CA ASP A 203 12.57 -35.69 -29.03
C ASP A 203 12.28 -37.15 -28.62
N LYS A 204 11.05 -37.65 -28.86
CA LYS A 204 10.70 -39.07 -28.94
C LYS A 204 9.51 -39.34 -29.84
#